data_AF-A0A5Y4VNR1-F1
#
_entry.id   AF-A0A5Y4VNR1-F1
#
_cell.length_a   1.000
_cell.length_b   1.000
_cell.length_c   1.000
_cell.angle_alpha   90.00
_cell.angle_beta   90.00
_cell.angle_gamma   90.00
#
_symmetry.space_group_name_H-M   'P 1'
#
loop_
_entity.id
_entity.type
_entity.pdbx_description
1 polymer ?
#
loop_
_entity_poly.entity_id
_entity_poly.type
_entity_poly.pdbx_seq_one_letter_code
_entity_poly.pdbx_strand_id
1 'polypeptide(L)'
;FLMIILIISFGTYVISSYFISKNNKEFEKSQNTLRSLQLLLKDQDYQNLNIKQKADFLIELRNILNTYPELWQDNNIFQYLNLNLSYKGFKEAKQLYYKLNEDVLKNTLLKEMEYTLLTDTNKENLIKTLYMYRSLFEQKYFNKEILKIWINENWNTLSKYSISKDDFLEGVDELKQFNLKSFTEDENSIHTGKRKLESISRTQRIYILLNFLNSDKPKEKYLIKEDLGFAANSVFSNNSQITSIDKIYTKVGMMDFLNDLNQQVDTAINIESWMLDNNFKENKNTLTMGILKLYLSEYQNAWQNLLASLQPVRYNTKEAMLNELNILSKKENPLYSLLKIVSSNTNLNDAVLLTQAYNLGLNAGEIRSNFIGVSNAFTQYHKLVNKNTLLSVGNIEVGKGTDDEKILDILNTSITNMSNKIIDFSSNNNQSAEEKISYALGGNKDANDPFAVFQMNIKKLP
;
A
#
# COMPACT_ATOMS: atom_id res chain seq x y z
N PHE A 1 59.23 -42.07 0.95
CA PHE A 1 59.87 -40.97 0.20
C PHE A 1 59.34 -40.89 -1.24
N LEU A 2 59.45 -41.96 -2.06
CA LEU A 2 58.96 -41.98 -3.44
C LEU A 2 57.45 -41.69 -3.60
N MET A 3 56.63 -42.23 -2.69
CA MET A 3 55.17 -41.99 -2.67
C MET A 3 54.82 -40.52 -2.40
N ILE A 4 55.59 -39.84 -1.54
CA ILE A 4 55.40 -38.42 -1.21
C ILE A 4 55.78 -37.55 -2.42
N ILE A 5 56.87 -37.89 -3.13
CA ILE A 5 57.27 -37.20 -4.36
C ILE A 5 56.19 -37.35 -5.44
N LEU A 6 55.65 -38.55 -5.65
CA LEU A 6 54.56 -38.79 -6.61
C LEU A 6 53.28 -38.01 -6.29
N ILE A 7 52.90 -37.93 -5.01
CA ILE A 7 51.75 -37.13 -4.57
C ILE A 7 51.99 -35.63 -4.81
N ILE A 8 53.20 -35.13 -4.54
CA ILE A 8 53.56 -33.73 -4.76
C ILE A 8 53.59 -33.41 -6.27
N SER A 9 54.17 -34.28 -7.09
CA SER A 9 54.25 -34.11 -8.56
C SER A 9 52.88 -34.21 -9.23
N PHE A 10 52.02 -35.14 -8.79
CA PHE A 10 50.65 -35.23 -9.29
C PHE A 10 49.81 -34.02 -8.83
N GLY A 11 49.96 -33.61 -7.57
CA GLY A 11 49.32 -32.41 -7.04
C GLY A 11 49.73 -31.15 -7.80
N THR A 12 51.03 -30.95 -8.05
CA THR A 12 51.53 -29.83 -8.86
C THR A 12 51.03 -29.90 -10.30
N TYR A 13 51.02 -31.07 -10.94
CA TYR A 13 50.46 -31.22 -12.29
C TYR A 13 48.97 -30.87 -12.35
N VAL A 14 48.16 -31.37 -11.42
CA VAL A 14 46.72 -31.07 -11.37
C VAL A 14 46.47 -29.59 -11.11
N ILE A 15 47.21 -28.98 -10.18
CA ILE A 15 47.11 -27.54 -9.87
C ILE A 15 47.54 -26.69 -11.07
N SER A 16 48.67 -27.01 -11.72
CA SER A 16 49.14 -26.32 -12.91
C SER A 16 48.18 -26.49 -14.10
N SER A 17 47.68 -27.71 -14.34
CA SER A 17 46.69 -27.97 -15.39
C SER A 17 45.37 -27.24 -15.13
N TYR A 18 44.94 -27.14 -13.87
CA TYR A 18 43.78 -26.35 -13.48
C TYR A 18 44.01 -24.87 -13.77
N PHE A 19 45.15 -24.30 -13.39
CA PHE A 19 45.47 -22.90 -13.65
C PHE A 19 45.59 -22.58 -15.14
N ILE A 20 46.22 -23.47 -15.94
CA ILE A 20 46.32 -23.30 -17.39
C ILE A 20 44.93 -23.36 -18.04
N SER A 21 44.12 -24.37 -17.71
CA SER A 21 42.76 -24.50 -18.24
C SER A 21 41.90 -23.29 -17.88
N LYS A 22 41.99 -22.81 -16.63
CA LYS A 22 41.26 -21.64 -16.18
C LYS A 22 41.73 -20.37 -16.88
N ASN A 23 43.04 -20.17 -17.03
CA ASN A 23 43.60 -19.03 -17.76
C ASN A 23 43.16 -19.01 -19.23
N ASN A 24 43.14 -20.17 -19.90
CA ASN A 24 42.66 -20.27 -21.28
C ASN A 24 41.17 -19.92 -21.41
N LYS A 25 40.34 -20.40 -20.46
CA LYS A 25 38.90 -20.04 -20.40
C LYS A 25 38.69 -18.54 -20.18
N GLU A 26 39.45 -17.93 -19.26
CA GLU A 26 39.40 -16.49 -19.01
C GLU A 26 39.88 -15.67 -20.22
N PHE A 27 40.89 -16.15 -20.93
CA PHE A 27 41.36 -15.53 -22.18
C PHE A 27 40.30 -15.60 -23.28
N GLU A 28 39.68 -16.77 -23.50
CA GLU A 28 38.60 -16.95 -24.47
C GLU A 28 37.40 -16.05 -24.13
N LYS A 29 37.00 -16.03 -22.85
CA LYS A 29 35.94 -15.14 -22.34
C LYS A 29 36.26 -13.68 -22.62
N SER A 30 37.49 -13.23 -22.35
CA SER A 30 37.95 -11.86 -22.61
C SER A 30 37.91 -11.51 -24.09
N GLN A 31 38.37 -12.40 -24.96
CA GLN A 31 38.34 -12.19 -26.41
C GLN A 31 36.91 -12.12 -26.96
N ASN A 32 36.01 -12.96 -26.46
CA ASN A 32 34.60 -12.93 -26.83
C ASN A 32 33.94 -11.62 -26.38
N THR A 33 34.16 -11.18 -25.13
CA THR A 33 33.64 -9.89 -24.63
C THR A 33 34.19 -8.72 -25.43
N LEU A 34 35.50 -8.70 -25.73
CA LEU A 34 36.13 -7.65 -26.55
C LEU A 34 35.51 -7.60 -27.95
N ARG A 35 35.32 -8.76 -28.59
CA ARG A 35 34.67 -8.83 -29.90
C ARG A 35 33.23 -8.32 -29.87
N SER A 36 32.46 -8.67 -28.83
CA SER A 36 31.10 -8.16 -28.67
C SER A 36 31.08 -6.64 -28.46
N LEU A 37 31.99 -6.09 -27.65
CA LEU A 37 32.13 -4.64 -27.48
C LEU A 37 32.54 -3.95 -28.79
N GLN A 38 33.48 -4.53 -29.54
CA GLN A 38 33.89 -4.00 -30.84
C GLN A 38 32.72 -3.98 -31.83
N LEU A 39 31.91 -5.04 -31.88
CA LEU A 39 30.73 -5.10 -32.74
C LEU A 39 29.69 -4.05 -32.33
N LEU A 40 29.43 -3.89 -31.03
CA LEU A 40 28.49 -2.91 -30.50
C LEU A 40 28.93 -1.47 -30.79
N LEU A 41 30.22 -1.18 -30.67
CA LEU A 41 30.79 0.17 -30.86
C LEU A 41 31.06 0.51 -32.33
N LYS A 42 31.10 -0.48 -33.22
CA LYS A 42 31.43 -0.28 -34.62
C LYS A 42 30.31 0.49 -35.33
N ASP A 43 30.70 1.53 -36.06
CA ASP A 43 29.82 2.37 -36.90
C ASP A 43 28.68 3.07 -36.12
N GLN A 44 28.77 3.17 -34.79
CA GLN A 44 27.78 3.85 -33.97
C GLN A 44 28.12 5.31 -33.71
N ASP A 45 27.27 6.20 -34.21
CA ASP A 45 27.28 7.61 -33.84
C ASP A 45 26.27 7.85 -32.72
N TYR A 46 26.71 7.60 -31.48
CA TYR A 46 25.86 7.74 -30.28
C TYR A 46 25.16 9.10 -30.19
N GLN A 47 25.77 10.18 -30.70
CA GLN A 47 25.19 11.52 -30.63
C GLN A 47 23.94 11.67 -31.49
N ASN A 48 23.86 10.92 -32.60
CA ASN A 48 22.74 10.97 -33.54
C ASN A 48 21.65 9.93 -33.23
N LEU A 49 21.84 9.08 -32.22
CA LEU A 49 20.82 8.13 -31.79
C LEU A 49 19.67 8.83 -31.08
N ASN A 50 18.44 8.38 -31.34
CA ASN A 50 17.29 8.78 -30.53
C ASN A 50 17.33 8.13 -29.15
N ILE A 51 16.48 8.60 -28.22
CA ILE A 51 16.49 8.14 -26.82
C ILE A 51 16.28 6.63 -26.68
N LYS A 52 15.38 6.05 -27.48
CA LYS A 52 15.16 4.60 -27.47
C LYS A 52 16.42 3.85 -27.90
N GLN A 53 17.04 4.27 -29.01
CA GLN A 53 18.27 3.66 -29.50
C GLN A 53 19.43 3.78 -28.51
N LYS A 54 19.53 4.92 -27.81
CA LYS A 54 20.52 5.11 -26.73
C LYS A 54 20.27 4.16 -25.56
N ALA A 55 19.00 3.95 -25.17
CA ALA A 55 18.64 3.01 -24.12
C ALA A 55 18.89 1.55 -24.53
N ASP A 56 18.50 1.16 -25.75
CA ASP A 56 18.78 -0.17 -26.31
C ASP A 56 20.30 -0.44 -26.34
N PHE A 57 21.08 0.55 -26.78
CA PHE A 57 22.55 0.49 -26.76
C PHE A 57 23.10 0.29 -25.34
N LEU A 58 22.57 1.01 -24.34
CA LEU A 58 22.99 0.85 -22.95
C LEU A 58 22.67 -0.53 -22.40
N ILE A 59 21.50 -1.08 -22.72
CA ILE A 59 21.08 -2.42 -22.31
C ILE A 59 22.04 -3.46 -22.91
N GLU A 60 22.35 -3.35 -24.21
CA GLU A 60 23.31 -4.24 -24.87
C GLU A 60 24.73 -4.11 -24.27
N LEU A 61 25.20 -2.89 -24.04
CA LEU A 61 26.49 -2.64 -23.39
C LEU A 61 26.55 -3.27 -22.01
N ARG A 62 25.51 -3.07 -21.20
CA ARG A 62 25.40 -3.66 -19.86
C ARG A 62 25.40 -5.18 -19.91
N ASN A 63 24.64 -5.79 -20.82
CA ASN A 63 24.59 -7.24 -21.00
C ASN A 63 25.95 -7.84 -21.35
N ILE A 64 26.72 -7.17 -22.21
CA ILE A 64 28.09 -7.59 -22.54
C ILE A 64 28.98 -7.50 -21.29
N LEU A 65 28.91 -6.39 -20.54
CA LEU A 65 29.70 -6.20 -19.33
C LEU A 65 29.30 -7.15 -18.18
N ASN A 66 28.03 -7.53 -18.08
CA ASN A 66 27.51 -8.50 -17.11
C ASN A 66 28.08 -9.91 -17.27
N THR A 67 28.77 -10.19 -18.39
CA THR A 67 29.64 -11.37 -18.51
C THR A 67 30.72 -11.42 -17.40
N TYR A 68 31.07 -10.26 -16.82
CA TYR A 68 31.94 -10.11 -15.66
C TYR A 68 31.20 -9.44 -14.49
N PRO A 69 30.46 -10.21 -13.67
CA PRO A 69 29.81 -9.68 -12.47
C PRO A 69 30.78 -8.97 -11.51
N GLU A 70 32.06 -9.36 -11.51
CA GLU A 70 33.13 -8.75 -10.72
C GLU A 70 33.39 -7.28 -11.06
N LEU A 71 32.96 -6.81 -12.24
CA LEU A 71 33.00 -5.38 -12.57
C LEU A 71 32.12 -4.55 -11.63
N TRP A 72 31.08 -5.14 -11.07
CA TRP A 72 30.06 -4.46 -10.26
C TRP A 72 30.22 -4.68 -8.75
N GLN A 73 31.17 -5.52 -8.33
CA GLN A 73 31.43 -5.86 -6.93
C GLN A 73 32.68 -5.17 -6.38
N ASP A 74 32.72 -4.96 -5.06
CA ASP A 74 33.93 -4.49 -4.37
C ASP A 74 35.04 -5.55 -4.41
N ASN A 75 36.30 -5.11 -4.48
CA ASN A 75 37.47 -5.99 -4.64
C ASN A 75 37.57 -7.01 -3.49
N ASN A 76 37.53 -8.30 -3.82
CA ASN A 76 37.71 -9.40 -2.86
C ASN A 76 39.11 -10.04 -3.04
N ILE A 77 39.84 -10.24 -1.93
CA ILE A 77 41.20 -10.81 -1.91
C ILE A 77 41.24 -12.22 -2.54
N PHE A 78 40.14 -12.98 -2.48
CA PHE A 78 40.04 -14.30 -3.12
C PHE A 78 40.04 -14.26 -4.67
N GLN A 79 39.89 -13.09 -5.31
CA GLN A 79 39.91 -12.94 -6.78
C GLN A 79 41.29 -13.27 -7.39
N TYR A 80 42.37 -12.96 -6.66
CA TYR A 80 43.74 -13.25 -7.09
C TYR A 80 44.05 -14.74 -7.08
N LEU A 81 43.54 -15.47 -6.08
CA LEU A 81 43.70 -16.93 -5.99
C LEU A 81 42.94 -17.67 -7.10
N ASN A 82 41.88 -17.05 -7.61
CA ASN A 82 41.06 -17.60 -8.67
C ASN A 82 41.48 -17.19 -10.09
N LEU A 83 42.48 -16.32 -10.28
CA LEU A 83 42.85 -15.75 -11.59
C LEU A 83 41.70 -15.03 -12.33
N ASN A 84 40.63 -14.64 -11.64
CA ASN A 84 39.55 -13.84 -12.22
C ASN A 84 40.00 -12.38 -12.27
N LEU A 85 40.94 -12.04 -13.16
CA LEU A 85 41.52 -10.70 -13.28
C LEU A 85 41.25 -10.03 -14.63
N SER A 86 40.80 -10.80 -15.62
CA SER A 86 40.43 -10.38 -16.97
C SER A 86 39.42 -9.22 -16.98
N TYR A 87 38.46 -9.22 -16.03
CA TYR A 87 37.48 -8.16 -15.84
C TYR A 87 38.10 -6.77 -15.70
N LYS A 88 39.33 -6.66 -15.16
CA LYS A 88 40.02 -5.37 -14.97
C LYS A 88 40.28 -4.64 -16.29
N GLY A 89 40.39 -5.36 -17.41
CA GLY A 89 40.56 -4.76 -18.75
C GLY A 89 39.30 -4.13 -19.33
N PHE A 90 38.15 -4.24 -18.65
CA PHE A 90 36.87 -3.69 -19.09
C PHE A 90 36.36 -2.56 -18.18
N LYS A 91 37.22 -2.02 -17.29
CA LYS A 91 36.85 -0.93 -16.39
C LYS A 91 36.51 0.35 -17.14
N GLU A 92 37.21 0.63 -18.23
CA GLU A 92 36.99 1.78 -19.10
C GLU A 92 35.64 1.65 -19.83
N ALA A 93 35.27 0.44 -20.25
CA ALA A 93 33.96 0.18 -20.83
C ALA A 93 32.83 0.34 -19.80
N LYS A 94 33.06 -0.04 -18.54
CA LYS A 94 32.16 0.27 -17.41
C LYS A 94 32.02 1.77 -17.17
N GLN A 95 33.10 2.54 -17.23
CA GLN A 95 33.05 4.00 -17.11
C GLN A 95 32.28 4.65 -18.27
N LEU A 96 32.48 4.15 -19.50
CA LEU A 96 31.71 4.57 -20.66
C LEU A 96 30.22 4.29 -20.45
N TYR A 97 29.87 3.08 -20.00
CA TYR A 97 28.50 2.71 -19.67
C TYR A 97 27.85 3.72 -18.71
N TYR A 98 28.53 4.07 -17.60
CA TYR A 98 27.98 5.05 -16.67
C TYR A 98 27.79 6.43 -17.28
N LYS A 99 28.75 6.91 -18.07
CA LYS A 99 28.65 8.21 -18.75
C LYS A 99 27.48 8.27 -19.73
N LEU A 100 27.23 7.19 -20.46
CA LEU A 100 26.11 7.11 -21.39
C LEU A 100 24.77 6.96 -20.67
N ASN A 101 24.74 6.22 -19.55
CA ASN A 101 23.54 6.09 -18.73
C ASN A 101 23.14 7.43 -18.08
N GLU A 102 24.12 8.23 -17.66
CA GLU A 102 23.91 9.62 -17.24
C GLU A 102 23.20 10.46 -18.33
N ASP A 103 23.58 10.32 -19.60
CA ASP A 103 22.92 11.02 -20.72
C ASP A 103 21.46 10.56 -20.93
N VAL A 104 21.20 9.26 -20.85
CA VAL A 104 19.83 8.72 -20.97
C VAL A 104 18.97 9.15 -19.79
N LEU A 105 19.48 9.05 -18.56
CA LEU A 105 18.76 9.48 -17.35
C LEU A 105 18.39 10.96 -17.40
N LYS A 106 19.33 11.82 -17.84
CA LYS A 106 19.10 13.25 -18.02
C LYS A 106 17.96 13.52 -18.99
N ASN A 107 17.96 12.83 -20.14
CA ASN A 107 17.00 13.08 -21.21
C ASN A 107 15.68 12.29 -21.06
N THR A 108 15.55 11.51 -19.99
CA THR A 108 14.34 10.73 -19.66
C THR A 108 13.79 11.15 -18.31
N LEU A 109 14.26 10.52 -17.22
CA LEU A 109 13.74 10.69 -15.86
C LEU A 109 13.74 12.16 -15.41
N LEU A 110 14.88 12.85 -15.54
CA LEU A 110 14.99 14.25 -15.10
C LEU A 110 14.07 15.15 -15.92
N LYS A 111 14.06 14.98 -17.24
CA LYS A 111 13.18 15.74 -18.14
C LYS A 111 11.70 15.52 -17.85
N GLU A 112 11.28 14.31 -17.48
CA GLU A 112 9.90 14.08 -17.09
C GLU A 112 9.55 14.67 -15.73
N MET A 113 10.46 14.59 -14.76
CA MET A 113 10.24 15.27 -13.48
C MET A 113 10.11 16.79 -13.68
N GLU A 114 10.98 17.40 -14.47
CA GLU A 114 10.91 18.81 -14.87
C GLU A 114 9.59 19.14 -15.55
N TYR A 115 9.20 18.34 -16.56
CA TYR A 115 7.95 18.53 -17.28
C TYR A 115 6.72 18.39 -16.37
N THR A 116 6.71 17.41 -15.46
CA THR A 116 5.66 17.24 -14.45
C THR A 116 5.57 18.45 -13.54
N LEU A 117 6.69 18.97 -13.03
CA LEU A 117 6.70 20.20 -12.23
C LEU A 117 6.11 21.39 -12.99
N LEU A 118 6.45 21.53 -14.28
CA LEU A 118 5.95 22.60 -15.15
C LEU A 118 4.47 22.47 -15.50
N THR A 119 3.95 21.26 -15.73
CA THR A 119 2.63 21.07 -16.38
C THR A 119 1.58 20.42 -15.49
N ASP A 120 1.95 19.54 -14.56
CA ASP A 120 0.98 18.79 -13.76
C ASP A 120 0.15 19.73 -12.88
N THR A 121 -1.12 19.39 -12.71
CA THR A 121 -2.09 20.10 -11.87
C THR A 121 -2.38 19.33 -10.59
N ASN A 122 -2.07 18.03 -10.54
CA ASN A 122 -2.22 17.20 -9.36
C ASN A 122 -1.17 17.59 -8.31
N LYS A 123 -1.63 18.19 -7.22
CA LYS A 123 -0.77 18.67 -6.13
C LYS A 123 -0.05 17.55 -5.39
N GLU A 124 -0.65 16.38 -5.29
CA GLU A 124 -0.01 15.23 -4.65
C GLU A 124 1.21 14.78 -5.45
N ASN A 125 1.03 14.58 -6.76
CA ASN A 125 2.12 14.17 -7.64
C ASN A 125 3.21 15.26 -7.73
N LEU A 126 2.84 16.55 -7.72
CA LEU A 126 3.81 17.65 -7.71
C LEU A 126 4.73 17.63 -6.48
N ILE A 127 4.21 17.36 -5.28
CA ILE A 127 5.04 17.24 -4.07
C ILE A 127 6.00 16.07 -4.19
N LYS A 128 5.47 14.88 -4.54
CA LYS A 128 6.27 13.67 -4.69
C LYS A 128 7.38 13.89 -5.72
N THR A 129 7.04 14.49 -6.86
CA THR A 129 7.98 14.80 -7.95
C THR A 129 9.03 15.81 -7.51
N LEU A 130 8.66 16.89 -6.82
CA LEU A 130 9.61 17.90 -6.37
C LEU A 130 10.62 17.31 -5.38
N TYR A 131 10.13 16.52 -4.41
CA TYR A 131 10.99 15.81 -3.47
C TYR A 131 11.94 14.86 -4.20
N MET A 132 11.41 14.00 -5.08
CA MET A 132 12.24 13.04 -5.80
C MET A 132 13.28 13.72 -6.69
N TYR A 133 12.88 14.72 -7.45
CA TYR A 133 13.77 15.47 -8.34
C TYR A 133 14.93 16.07 -7.58
N ARG A 134 14.66 16.87 -6.53
CA ARG A 134 15.73 17.50 -5.73
C ARG A 134 16.59 16.46 -5.00
N SER A 135 16.00 15.33 -4.57
CA SER A 135 16.73 14.29 -3.84
C SER A 135 17.81 13.63 -4.69
N LEU A 136 17.65 13.60 -6.02
CA LEU A 136 18.67 13.09 -6.94
C LEU A 136 19.96 13.91 -6.88
N PHE A 137 19.89 15.19 -6.54
CA PHE A 137 21.05 16.09 -6.44
C PHE A 137 21.63 16.15 -5.01
N GLU A 138 20.88 15.71 -4.00
CA GLU A 138 21.32 15.69 -2.60
C GLU A 138 21.16 14.31 -1.96
N GLN A 139 22.25 13.53 -2.00
CA GLN A 139 22.30 12.13 -1.56
C GLN A 139 21.76 11.87 -0.14
N LYS A 140 21.83 12.86 0.76
CA LYS A 140 21.27 12.78 2.12
C LYS A 140 19.76 12.47 2.12
N TYR A 141 19.01 12.96 1.14
CA TYR A 141 17.56 12.79 1.04
C TYR A 141 17.16 11.72 0.00
N PHE A 142 18.11 11.15 -0.73
CA PHE A 142 17.83 10.18 -1.76
C PHE A 142 17.42 8.82 -1.18
N ASN A 143 16.23 8.34 -1.55
CA ASN A 143 15.79 6.97 -1.28
C ASN A 143 15.41 6.27 -2.60
N LYS A 144 16.16 5.21 -2.93
CA LYS A 144 15.97 4.45 -4.17
C LYS A 144 14.62 3.73 -4.25
N GLU A 145 14.11 3.19 -3.15
CA GLU A 145 12.84 2.45 -3.17
C GLU A 145 11.67 3.41 -3.38
N ILE A 146 11.75 4.60 -2.76
CA ILE A 146 10.78 5.67 -2.97
C ILE A 146 10.83 6.19 -4.42
N LEU A 147 12.02 6.28 -5.05
CA LEU A 147 12.11 6.60 -6.47
C LEU A 147 11.41 5.56 -7.35
N LYS A 148 11.61 4.27 -7.06
CA LYS A 148 10.93 3.19 -7.80
C LYS A 148 9.40 3.30 -7.68
N ILE A 149 8.89 3.67 -6.51
CA ILE A 149 7.47 3.93 -6.31
C ILE A 149 6.99 5.11 -7.15
N TRP A 150 7.73 6.22 -7.15
CA TRP A 150 7.39 7.38 -8.00
C TRP A 150 7.35 7.01 -9.49
N ILE A 151 8.34 6.24 -9.97
CA ILE A 151 8.40 5.75 -11.35
C ILE A 151 7.19 4.86 -11.66
N ASN A 152 6.80 3.98 -10.73
CA ASN A 152 5.63 3.14 -10.89
C ASN A 152 4.34 3.95 -11.01
N GLU A 153 4.15 4.96 -10.16
CA GLU A 153 2.99 5.86 -10.18
C GLU A 153 2.94 6.72 -11.46
N ASN A 154 4.12 7.08 -12.01
CA ASN A 154 4.25 7.94 -13.19
C ASN A 154 4.59 7.17 -14.48
N TRP A 155 4.42 5.83 -14.50
CA TRP A 155 4.87 5.02 -15.64
C TRP A 155 4.22 5.42 -16.97
N ASN A 156 2.96 5.85 -16.94
CA ASN A 156 2.24 6.26 -18.15
C ASN A 156 2.96 7.41 -18.89
N THR A 157 3.61 8.35 -18.18
CA THR A 157 4.35 9.46 -18.81
C THR A 157 5.72 9.01 -19.30
N LEU A 158 6.39 8.14 -18.54
CA LEU A 158 7.71 7.59 -18.88
C LEU A 158 7.67 6.61 -20.06
N SER A 159 6.55 5.91 -20.27
CA SER A 159 6.40 4.91 -21.32
C SER A 159 6.67 5.43 -22.74
N LYS A 160 6.55 6.75 -22.97
CA LYS A 160 6.81 7.39 -24.27
C LYS A 160 8.25 7.24 -24.76
N TYR A 161 9.20 6.99 -23.87
CA TYR A 161 10.60 6.74 -24.24
C TYR A 161 10.83 5.34 -24.83
N SER A 162 9.81 4.49 -24.83
CA SER A 162 9.89 3.12 -25.36
C SER A 162 10.98 2.27 -24.69
N ILE A 163 11.36 2.61 -23.46
CA ILE A 163 12.20 1.81 -22.56
C ILE A 163 11.26 0.92 -21.75
N SER A 164 11.62 -0.35 -21.53
CA SER A 164 10.78 -1.22 -20.71
C SER A 164 10.78 -0.75 -19.25
N LYS A 165 9.72 -1.10 -18.52
CA LYS A 165 9.60 -0.73 -17.11
C LYS A 165 10.70 -1.34 -16.26
N ASP A 166 11.01 -2.60 -16.53
CA ASP A 166 12.02 -3.34 -15.78
C ASP A 166 13.41 -2.73 -16.02
N ASP A 167 13.75 -2.38 -17.26
CA ASP A 167 15.03 -1.71 -17.58
C ASP A 167 15.17 -0.36 -16.86
N PHE A 168 14.08 0.41 -16.78
CA PHE A 168 14.07 1.69 -16.09
C PHE A 168 14.29 1.54 -14.57
N LEU A 169 13.64 0.53 -13.96
CA LEU A 169 13.80 0.21 -12.54
C LEU A 169 15.17 -0.37 -12.22
N GLU A 170 15.77 -1.14 -13.13
CA GLU A 170 17.14 -1.63 -12.99
C GLU A 170 18.15 -0.49 -13.08
N GLY A 171 17.94 0.50 -13.96
CA GLY A 171 18.77 1.70 -14.03
C GLY A 171 18.79 2.51 -12.73
N VAL A 172 17.70 2.48 -11.96
CA VAL A 172 17.60 3.12 -10.63
C VAL A 172 18.53 2.48 -9.61
N ASP A 173 18.73 1.16 -9.65
CA ASP A 173 19.61 0.49 -8.67
C ASP A 173 21.08 0.91 -8.83
N GLU A 174 21.45 1.40 -9.99
CA GLU A 174 22.81 1.85 -10.31
C GLU A 174 23.05 3.33 -10.00
N LEU A 175 22.02 4.06 -9.53
CA LEU A 175 22.07 5.51 -9.32
C LEU A 175 23.18 5.99 -8.39
N LYS A 176 23.57 5.17 -7.42
CA LYS A 176 24.65 5.49 -6.47
C LYS A 176 26.03 5.64 -7.12
N GLN A 177 26.19 5.17 -8.35
CA GLN A 177 27.46 5.20 -9.08
C GLN A 177 27.60 6.44 -9.98
N PHE A 178 26.53 7.20 -10.18
CA PHE A 178 26.54 8.39 -11.04
C PHE A 178 26.94 9.64 -10.28
N ASN A 179 27.65 10.53 -10.97
CA ASN A 179 27.97 11.84 -10.42
C ASN A 179 26.94 12.87 -10.90
N LEU A 180 25.75 12.85 -10.29
CA LEU A 180 24.67 13.78 -10.63
C LEU A 180 25.02 15.26 -10.40
N LYS A 181 26.16 15.55 -9.74
CA LYS A 181 26.69 16.93 -9.59
C LYS A 181 27.15 17.56 -10.89
N SER A 182 27.33 16.80 -11.98
CA SER A 182 27.57 17.38 -13.30
C SER A 182 26.33 18.00 -13.92
N PHE A 183 25.15 17.71 -13.36
CA PHE A 183 23.88 18.32 -13.74
C PHE A 183 23.53 19.46 -12.80
N THR A 184 22.85 20.46 -13.34
CA THR A 184 22.25 21.55 -12.57
C THR A 184 20.76 21.34 -12.52
N GLU A 185 20.15 21.61 -11.37
CA GLU A 185 18.70 21.66 -11.24
C GLU A 185 18.10 22.67 -12.23
N ASP A 186 16.94 22.36 -12.82
CA ASP A 186 16.18 23.29 -13.65
C ASP A 186 15.37 24.23 -12.75
N GLU A 187 15.96 25.39 -12.47
CA GLU A 187 15.40 26.42 -11.58
C GLU A 187 13.97 26.83 -11.96
N ASN A 188 13.66 26.87 -13.26
CA ASN A 188 12.32 27.24 -13.74
C ASN A 188 11.26 26.19 -13.36
N SER A 189 11.58 24.91 -13.53
CA SER A 189 10.72 23.78 -13.14
C SER A 189 10.52 23.76 -11.63
N ILE A 190 11.61 23.92 -10.86
CA ILE A 190 11.54 24.02 -9.40
C ILE A 190 10.67 25.19 -8.97
N HIS A 191 10.94 26.40 -9.46
CA HIS A 191 10.21 27.61 -9.07
C HIS A 191 8.71 27.50 -9.43
N THR A 192 8.41 26.98 -10.62
CA THR A 192 7.02 26.76 -11.05
C THR A 192 6.32 25.72 -10.19
N GLY A 193 6.98 24.60 -9.89
CA GLY A 193 6.48 23.56 -8.99
C GLY A 193 6.19 24.12 -7.60
N LYS A 194 7.14 24.85 -7.00
CA LYS A 194 6.97 25.51 -5.69
C LYS A 194 5.76 26.45 -5.68
N ARG A 195 5.65 27.35 -6.67
CA ARG A 195 4.50 28.28 -6.80
C ARG A 195 3.17 27.54 -6.89
N LYS A 196 3.10 26.42 -7.60
CA LYS A 196 1.88 25.60 -7.65
C LYS A 196 1.55 24.98 -6.29
N LEU A 197 2.54 24.67 -5.46
CA LEU A 197 2.35 24.07 -4.13
C LEU A 197 1.98 25.09 -3.05
N GLU A 198 2.12 26.39 -3.31
CA GLU A 198 1.64 27.46 -2.42
C GLU A 198 0.10 27.46 -2.27
N SER A 199 -0.62 26.89 -3.24
CA SER A 199 -2.09 26.84 -3.21
C SER A 199 -2.67 25.84 -2.21
N ILE A 200 -1.84 24.99 -1.60
CA ILE A 200 -2.26 24.03 -0.58
C ILE A 200 -1.56 24.32 0.74
N SER A 201 -2.23 23.99 1.84
CA SER A 201 -1.69 24.28 3.18
C SER A 201 -0.41 23.50 3.47
N ARG A 202 0.47 24.03 4.33
CA ARG A 202 1.69 23.33 4.75
C ARG A 202 1.38 21.98 5.39
N THR A 203 0.35 21.90 6.22
CA THR A 203 -0.15 20.66 6.82
C THR A 203 -0.45 19.60 5.77
N GLN A 204 -1.19 19.96 4.70
CA GLN A 204 -1.47 19.03 3.60
C GLN A 204 -0.20 18.61 2.87
N ARG A 205 0.75 19.53 2.64
CA ARG A 205 2.01 19.18 1.99
C ARG A 205 2.81 18.16 2.79
N ILE A 206 2.95 18.40 4.09
CA ILE A 206 3.65 17.50 5.01
C ILE A 206 2.93 16.16 5.09
N TYR A 207 1.59 16.14 5.11
CA TYR A 207 0.83 14.89 5.14
C TYR A 207 1.04 14.04 3.88
N ILE A 208 0.97 14.66 2.70
CA ILE A 208 1.27 13.99 1.43
C ILE A 208 2.68 13.42 1.43
N LEU A 209 3.66 14.23 1.87
CA LEU A 209 5.06 13.81 1.93
C LEU A 209 5.25 12.66 2.93
N LEU A 210 4.65 12.72 4.12
CA LEU A 210 4.69 11.66 5.12
C LEU A 210 4.13 10.35 4.57
N ASN A 211 2.97 10.40 3.89
CA ASN A 211 2.37 9.22 3.27
C ASN A 211 3.27 8.65 2.17
N PHE A 212 3.91 9.51 1.38
CA PHE A 212 4.84 9.09 0.34
C PHE A 212 6.13 8.48 0.91
N LEU A 213 6.72 9.09 1.94
CA LEU A 213 7.94 8.59 2.59
C LEU A 213 7.76 7.22 3.26
N ASN A 214 6.53 6.88 3.66
CA ASN A 214 6.19 5.57 4.23
C ASN A 214 5.69 4.55 3.19
N SER A 215 5.69 4.90 1.90
CA SER A 215 5.13 4.04 0.84
C SER A 215 6.02 2.87 0.44
N ASP A 216 7.30 2.87 0.82
CA ASP A 216 8.26 1.77 0.63
C ASP A 216 7.94 0.54 1.48
N LYS A 217 7.21 0.74 2.58
CA LYS A 217 6.70 -0.35 3.41
C LYS A 217 5.44 -0.93 2.75
N PRO A 218 5.32 -2.26 2.63
CA PRO A 218 4.11 -2.88 2.11
C PRO A 218 2.92 -2.47 2.99
N LYS A 219 1.85 -1.98 2.35
CA LYS A 219 0.62 -1.63 3.06
C LYS A 219 -0.02 -2.91 3.60
N GLU A 220 0.17 -3.17 4.89
CA GLU A 220 -0.49 -4.28 5.57
C GLU A 220 -2.02 -4.13 5.46
N LYS A 221 -2.69 -5.23 5.16
CA LYS A 221 -4.15 -5.30 5.04
C LYS A 221 -4.71 -6.05 6.24
N TYR A 222 -5.80 -5.54 6.80
CA TYR A 222 -6.62 -6.26 7.76
C TYR A 222 -7.71 -7.02 7.01
N LEU A 223 -7.69 -8.35 7.10
CA LEU A 223 -8.55 -9.26 6.35
C LEU A 223 -9.87 -9.49 7.09
N ILE A 224 -10.82 -8.56 6.91
CA ILE A 224 -12.12 -8.57 7.60
C ILE A 224 -12.88 -9.88 7.41
N LYS A 225 -12.79 -10.52 6.22
CA LYS A 225 -13.44 -11.81 5.96
C LYS A 225 -12.98 -12.95 6.87
N GLU A 226 -11.74 -12.91 7.39
CA GLU A 226 -11.25 -13.94 8.32
C GLU A 226 -12.01 -13.89 9.64
N ASP A 227 -12.32 -12.69 10.13
CA ASP A 227 -13.08 -12.47 11.37
C ASP A 227 -14.59 -12.65 11.19
N LEU A 228 -15.11 -12.47 9.98
CA LEU A 228 -16.53 -12.74 9.66
C LEU A 228 -16.83 -14.24 9.50
N GLY A 229 -15.82 -15.05 9.16
CA GLY A 229 -15.94 -16.49 8.92
C GLY A 229 -16.64 -16.86 7.60
N PHE A 230 -16.63 -18.16 7.29
CA PHE A 230 -17.11 -18.69 6.00
C PHE A 230 -18.57 -18.36 5.67
N ALA A 231 -19.43 -18.24 6.69
CA ALA A 231 -20.84 -17.94 6.51
C ALA A 231 -21.07 -16.55 5.88
N ALA A 232 -20.09 -15.64 5.94
CA ALA A 232 -20.15 -14.33 5.31
C ALA A 232 -20.36 -14.40 3.79
N ASN A 233 -19.82 -15.43 3.12
CA ASN A 233 -19.96 -15.61 1.67
C ASN A 233 -21.40 -15.97 1.25
N SER A 234 -22.25 -16.37 2.19
CA SER A 234 -23.68 -16.62 1.94
C SER A 234 -24.56 -15.40 2.21
N VAL A 235 -24.02 -14.35 2.82
CA VAL A 235 -24.76 -13.14 3.22
C VAL A 235 -24.33 -11.94 2.41
N PHE A 236 -23.02 -11.75 2.21
CA PHE A 236 -22.46 -10.59 1.50
C PHE A 236 -21.99 -10.96 0.09
N SER A 237 -22.36 -10.14 -0.88
CA SER A 237 -21.95 -10.27 -2.27
C SER A 237 -20.43 -10.13 -2.44
N ASN A 238 -19.87 -10.78 -3.46
CA ASN A 238 -18.47 -10.59 -3.85
C ASN A 238 -18.14 -9.16 -4.28
N ASN A 239 -19.15 -8.36 -4.64
CA ASN A 239 -18.98 -6.94 -4.97
C ASN A 239 -18.79 -6.06 -3.73
N SER A 240 -19.10 -6.57 -2.53
CA SER A 240 -18.86 -5.84 -1.30
C SER A 240 -17.37 -5.77 -0.98
N GLN A 241 -16.87 -4.57 -0.65
CA GLN A 241 -15.47 -4.32 -0.31
C GLN A 241 -15.15 -4.73 1.14
N ILE A 242 -15.76 -5.82 1.61
CA ILE A 242 -15.57 -6.37 2.97
C ILE A 242 -14.43 -7.37 3.05
N THR A 243 -13.66 -7.54 1.97
CA THR A 243 -12.51 -8.45 1.94
C THR A 243 -11.42 -7.98 2.88
N SER A 244 -11.06 -6.71 2.78
CA SER A 244 -9.98 -6.12 3.56
C SER A 244 -10.07 -4.60 3.62
N ILE A 245 -9.46 -4.03 4.65
CA ILE A 245 -9.18 -2.59 4.77
C ILE A 245 -7.67 -2.40 5.00
N ASP A 246 -7.11 -1.24 4.66
CA ASP A 246 -5.74 -0.93 5.06
C ASP A 246 -5.62 -0.97 6.58
N LYS A 247 -4.64 -1.71 7.11
CA LYS A 247 -4.47 -1.91 8.55
C LYS A 247 -4.26 -0.58 9.27
N ILE A 248 -3.65 0.41 8.62
CA ILE A 248 -3.49 1.77 9.16
C ILE A 248 -4.84 2.42 9.54
N TYR A 249 -5.96 1.96 8.97
CA TYR A 249 -7.32 2.41 9.33
C TYR A 249 -8.04 1.46 10.30
N THR A 250 -7.30 0.63 11.03
CA THR A 250 -7.82 -0.15 12.18
C THR A 250 -7.38 0.50 13.48
N LYS A 251 -8.03 0.16 14.60
CA LYS A 251 -7.62 0.68 15.92
C LYS A 251 -6.17 0.28 16.25
N VAL A 252 -5.75 -0.93 15.87
CA VAL A 252 -4.36 -1.39 16.04
C VAL A 252 -3.40 -0.56 15.19
N GLY A 253 -3.68 -0.41 13.90
CA GLY A 253 -2.83 0.41 13.03
C GLY A 253 -2.82 1.90 13.40
N MET A 254 -3.89 2.40 14.01
CA MET A 254 -3.90 3.76 14.59
C MET A 254 -2.93 3.87 15.77
N MET A 255 -2.87 2.88 16.66
CA MET A 255 -1.88 2.89 17.75
C MET A 255 -0.46 2.92 17.19
N ASP A 256 -0.18 2.10 16.18
CA ASP A 256 1.12 2.08 15.48
C ASP A 256 1.44 3.44 14.84
N PHE A 257 0.46 4.03 14.13
CA PHE A 257 0.60 5.37 13.54
C PHE A 257 0.90 6.44 14.59
N LEU A 258 0.17 6.46 15.71
CA LEU A 258 0.37 7.42 16.80
C LEU A 258 1.73 7.26 17.47
N ASN A 259 2.25 6.03 17.60
CA ASN A 259 3.59 5.78 18.16
C ASN A 259 4.70 6.49 17.36
N ASP A 260 4.63 6.41 16.04
CA ASP A 260 5.69 6.93 15.17
C ASP A 260 5.44 8.38 14.70
N LEU A 261 4.22 8.91 14.91
CA LEU A 261 3.77 10.16 14.31
C LEU A 261 4.75 11.33 14.54
N ASN A 262 5.20 11.55 15.77
CA ASN A 262 6.08 12.67 16.09
C ASN A 262 7.41 12.63 15.32
N GLN A 263 8.02 11.44 15.20
CA GLN A 263 9.28 11.26 14.47
C GLN A 263 9.08 11.40 12.96
N GLN A 264 8.00 10.82 12.43
CA GLN A 264 7.68 10.89 11.01
C GLN A 264 7.36 12.34 10.58
N VAL A 265 6.62 13.08 11.40
CA VAL A 265 6.31 14.49 11.16
C VAL A 265 7.57 15.36 11.21
N ASP A 266 8.49 15.14 12.15
CA ASP A 266 9.78 15.85 12.17
C ASP A 266 10.57 15.63 10.89
N THR A 267 10.65 14.37 10.45
CA THR A 267 11.35 14.01 9.22
C THR A 267 10.72 14.69 8.01
N ALA A 268 9.39 14.64 7.90
CA ALA A 268 8.66 15.26 6.80
C ALA A 268 8.74 16.79 6.82
N ILE A 269 8.72 17.44 7.99
CA ILE A 269 8.93 18.90 8.13
C ILE A 269 10.32 19.27 7.62
N ASN A 270 11.36 18.55 8.03
CA ASN A 270 12.74 18.85 7.63
C ASN A 270 12.93 18.71 6.12
N ILE A 271 12.36 17.66 5.52
CA ILE A 271 12.39 17.44 4.07
C ILE A 271 11.57 18.51 3.35
N GLU A 272 10.38 18.87 3.83
CA GLU A 272 9.56 19.92 3.21
C GLU A 272 10.25 21.29 3.23
N SER A 273 10.85 21.65 4.36
CA SER A 273 11.60 22.90 4.52
C SER A 273 12.81 22.96 3.60
N TRP A 274 13.58 21.87 3.51
CA TRP A 274 14.69 21.76 2.55
C TRP A 274 14.17 21.85 1.10
N MET A 275 13.17 21.05 0.74
CA MET A 275 12.61 20.95 -0.61
C MET A 275 12.03 22.27 -1.12
N LEU A 276 11.50 23.12 -0.24
CA LEU A 276 10.97 24.43 -0.62
C LEU A 276 11.96 25.60 -0.42
N ASP A 277 13.14 25.34 0.16
CA ASP A 277 14.09 26.36 0.64
C ASP A 277 13.43 27.36 1.61
N ASN A 278 12.52 26.87 2.45
CA ASN A 278 11.68 27.68 3.32
C ASN A 278 11.90 27.36 4.80
N ASN A 279 12.18 28.41 5.57
CA ASN A 279 12.37 28.35 7.03
C ASN A 279 11.12 28.78 7.81
N PHE A 280 9.93 28.40 7.34
CA PHE A 280 8.69 28.75 8.04
C PHE A 280 8.67 28.17 9.46
N LYS A 281 8.58 29.05 10.45
CA LYS A 281 8.43 28.69 11.87
C LYS A 281 6.96 28.52 12.21
N GLU A 282 6.33 27.50 11.64
CA GLU A 282 5.02 27.07 12.11
C GLU A 282 5.20 26.16 13.33
N ASN A 283 4.29 26.25 14.29
CA ASN A 283 4.38 25.43 15.50
C ASN A 283 4.20 23.94 15.13
N LYS A 284 5.19 23.11 15.44
CA LYS A 284 5.18 21.67 15.20
C LYS A 284 3.91 21.01 15.75
N ASN A 285 3.43 21.40 16.93
CA ASN A 285 2.24 20.82 17.52
C ASN A 285 0.98 21.14 16.71
N THR A 286 0.90 22.34 16.13
CA THR A 286 -0.19 22.73 15.22
C THR A 286 -0.17 21.88 13.95
N LEU A 287 1.02 21.69 13.36
CA LEU A 287 1.20 20.83 12.17
C LEU A 287 0.83 19.38 12.47
N THR A 288 1.34 18.83 13.57
CA THR A 288 1.09 17.45 14.00
C THR A 288 -0.39 17.21 14.27
N MET A 289 -1.06 18.14 14.96
CA MET A 289 -2.52 18.08 15.16
C MET A 289 -3.29 18.16 13.84
N GLY A 290 -2.87 19.03 12.91
CA GLY A 290 -3.46 19.12 11.58
C GLY A 290 -3.33 17.81 10.78
N ILE A 291 -2.17 17.17 10.86
CA ILE A 291 -1.89 15.87 10.24
C ILE A 291 -2.77 14.77 10.86
N LEU A 292 -2.88 14.75 12.20
CA LEU A 292 -3.77 13.82 12.89
C LEU A 292 -5.23 13.97 12.42
N LYS A 293 -5.70 15.21 12.22
CA LYS A 293 -7.06 15.47 11.68
C LYS A 293 -7.25 14.95 10.26
N LEU A 294 -6.27 15.14 9.38
CA LEU A 294 -6.31 14.60 8.01
C LEU A 294 -6.37 13.08 8.03
N TYR A 295 -5.51 12.45 8.82
CA TYR A 295 -5.50 11.00 9.02
C TYR A 295 -6.84 10.47 9.56
N LEU A 296 -7.42 11.11 10.59
CA LEU A 296 -8.71 10.71 11.16
C LEU A 296 -9.88 10.86 10.16
N SER A 297 -9.81 11.84 9.26
CA SER A 297 -10.77 11.98 8.17
C SER A 297 -10.69 10.80 7.19
N GLU A 298 -9.48 10.41 6.78
CA GLU A 298 -9.26 9.23 5.93
C GLU A 298 -9.67 7.93 6.64
N TYR A 299 -9.38 7.81 7.93
CA TYR A 299 -9.82 6.70 8.78
C TYR A 299 -11.34 6.56 8.77
N GLN A 300 -12.07 7.65 9.02
CA GLN A 300 -13.53 7.66 8.99
C GLN A 300 -14.06 7.28 7.60
N ASN A 301 -13.50 7.87 6.54
CA ASN A 301 -13.92 7.60 5.17
C ASN A 301 -13.70 6.14 4.78
N ALA A 302 -12.61 5.51 5.21
CA ALA A 302 -12.31 4.11 4.90
C ALA A 302 -13.42 3.18 5.44
N TRP A 303 -13.87 3.38 6.68
CA TRP A 303 -14.97 2.62 7.26
C TRP A 303 -16.34 2.96 6.65
N GLN A 304 -16.60 4.23 6.35
CA GLN A 304 -17.84 4.65 5.69
C GLN A 304 -17.96 4.06 4.28
N ASN A 305 -16.88 4.06 3.50
CA ASN A 305 -16.84 3.46 2.16
C ASN A 305 -17.06 1.95 2.22
N LEU A 306 -16.46 1.27 3.19
CA LEU A 306 -16.70 -0.16 3.41
C LEU A 306 -18.18 -0.44 3.66
N LEU A 307 -18.80 0.31 4.58
CA LEU A 307 -20.23 0.16 4.90
C LEU A 307 -21.13 0.50 3.69
N ALA A 308 -20.79 1.54 2.93
CA ALA A 308 -21.52 1.93 1.72
C ALA A 308 -21.41 0.88 0.60
N SER A 309 -20.37 0.06 0.60
CA SER A 309 -20.17 -1.01 -0.39
C SER A 309 -20.97 -2.29 -0.10
N LEU A 310 -21.63 -2.38 1.06
CA LEU A 310 -22.35 -3.59 1.47
C LEU A 310 -23.51 -3.89 0.53
N GLN A 311 -23.55 -5.13 0.05
CA GLN A 311 -24.58 -5.65 -0.82
C GLN A 311 -24.90 -7.08 -0.40
N PRO A 312 -26.19 -7.43 -0.21
CA PRO A 312 -26.56 -8.80 0.08
C PRO A 312 -26.31 -9.71 -1.12
N VAL A 313 -26.09 -11.01 -0.87
CA VAL A 313 -26.08 -12.04 -1.92
C VAL A 313 -27.47 -12.11 -2.56
N ARG A 314 -27.52 -12.28 -3.88
CA ARG A 314 -28.78 -12.59 -4.57
C ARG A 314 -29.01 -14.09 -4.56
N TYR A 315 -30.16 -14.53 -4.07
CA TYR A 315 -30.60 -15.92 -4.12
C TYR A 315 -31.53 -16.15 -5.32
N ASN A 316 -31.33 -17.27 -6.02
CA ASN A 316 -32.16 -17.69 -7.16
C ASN A 316 -32.97 -18.95 -6.87
N THR A 317 -32.78 -19.56 -5.70
CA THR A 317 -33.51 -20.75 -5.25
C THR A 317 -34.07 -20.53 -3.85
N LYS A 318 -35.14 -21.27 -3.53
CA LYS A 318 -35.75 -21.24 -2.20
C LYS A 318 -34.79 -21.78 -1.14
N GLU A 319 -34.02 -22.81 -1.47
CA GLU A 319 -33.06 -23.45 -0.56
C GLU A 319 -31.95 -22.48 -0.19
N ALA A 320 -31.44 -21.70 -1.16
CA ALA A 320 -30.45 -20.67 -0.91
C ALA A 320 -30.99 -19.56 0.02
N MET A 321 -32.22 -19.10 -0.22
CA MET A 321 -32.89 -18.13 0.64
C MET A 321 -33.06 -18.65 2.07
N LEU A 322 -33.59 -19.88 2.24
CA LEU A 322 -33.78 -20.48 3.57
C LEU A 322 -32.44 -20.68 4.30
N ASN A 323 -31.38 -21.05 3.59
CA ASN A 323 -30.04 -21.15 4.16
C ASN A 323 -29.53 -19.78 4.66
N GLU A 324 -29.70 -18.72 3.88
CA GLU A 324 -29.34 -17.36 4.29
C GLU A 324 -30.13 -16.91 5.52
N LEU A 325 -31.45 -17.11 5.55
CA LEU A 325 -32.29 -16.80 6.72
C LEU A 325 -31.85 -17.58 7.96
N ASN A 326 -31.51 -18.86 7.80
CA ASN A 326 -31.00 -19.70 8.89
C ASN A 326 -29.60 -19.26 9.38
N ILE A 327 -28.78 -18.65 8.52
CA ILE A 327 -27.51 -18.05 8.93
C ILE A 327 -27.78 -16.77 9.72
N LEU A 328 -28.63 -15.89 9.20
CA LEU A 328 -28.94 -14.59 9.80
C LEU A 328 -29.75 -14.69 11.10
N SER A 329 -30.52 -15.77 11.30
CA SER A 329 -31.28 -15.99 12.53
C SER A 329 -30.41 -16.37 13.74
N LYS A 330 -29.16 -16.74 13.52
CA LYS A 330 -28.23 -17.10 14.61
C LYS A 330 -27.81 -15.87 15.38
N LYS A 331 -27.58 -16.06 16.68
CA LYS A 331 -27.09 -15.00 17.58
C LYS A 331 -25.75 -14.42 17.11
N GLU A 332 -24.81 -15.28 16.75
CA GLU A 332 -23.52 -14.89 16.16
C GLU A 332 -23.59 -15.15 14.65
N ASN A 333 -24.08 -14.15 13.91
CA ASN A 333 -24.19 -14.18 12.45
C ASN A 333 -23.23 -13.18 11.79
N PRO A 334 -22.92 -13.30 10.48
CA PRO A 334 -21.96 -12.43 9.81
C PRO A 334 -22.28 -10.94 9.87
N LEU A 335 -23.57 -10.56 9.89
CA LEU A 335 -23.96 -9.16 10.01
C LEU A 335 -23.62 -8.62 11.40
N TYR A 336 -23.91 -9.39 12.45
CA TYR A 336 -23.56 -8.99 13.82
C TYR A 336 -22.04 -8.95 14.05
N SER A 337 -21.29 -9.91 13.49
CA SER A 337 -19.83 -9.88 13.51
C SER A 337 -19.28 -8.63 12.83
N LEU A 338 -19.83 -8.24 11.67
CA LEU A 338 -19.43 -7.01 10.99
C LEU A 338 -19.70 -5.77 11.85
N LEU A 339 -20.88 -5.69 12.48
CA LEU A 339 -21.22 -4.60 13.40
C LEU A 339 -20.23 -4.51 14.57
N LYS A 340 -19.83 -5.66 15.15
CA LYS A 340 -18.80 -5.71 16.20
C LYS A 340 -17.46 -5.20 15.70
N ILE A 341 -17.00 -5.66 14.53
CA ILE A 341 -15.72 -5.24 13.92
C ILE A 341 -15.71 -3.73 13.71
N VAL A 342 -16.75 -3.19 13.05
CA VAL A 342 -16.90 -1.76 12.81
C VAL A 342 -16.87 -1.01 14.14
N SER A 343 -17.73 -1.41 15.09
CA SER A 343 -17.82 -0.76 16.40
C SER A 343 -16.50 -0.77 17.18
N SER A 344 -15.78 -1.89 17.17
CA SER A 344 -14.51 -2.03 17.87
C SER A 344 -13.41 -1.14 17.29
N ASN A 345 -13.44 -0.90 15.97
CA ASN A 345 -12.45 -0.08 15.28
C ASN A 345 -12.85 1.41 15.22
N THR A 346 -14.13 1.76 15.27
CA THR A 346 -14.55 3.16 15.15
C THR A 346 -14.93 3.83 16.48
N ASN A 347 -15.09 3.05 17.56
CA ASN A 347 -15.20 3.62 18.90
C ASN A 347 -13.80 3.98 19.42
N LEU A 348 -13.40 5.23 19.18
CA LEU A 348 -12.06 5.76 19.51
C LEU A 348 -11.98 6.37 20.91
N ASN A 349 -13.09 6.42 21.67
CA ASN A 349 -13.09 6.86 23.06
C ASN A 349 -12.63 5.73 24.00
N ASP A 350 -11.46 5.17 23.70
CA ASP A 350 -10.82 4.09 24.43
C ASP A 350 -9.66 4.62 25.27
N ALA A 351 -9.53 4.15 26.51
CA ALA A 351 -8.54 4.68 27.46
C ALA A 351 -7.08 4.43 27.02
N VAL A 352 -6.80 3.26 26.41
CA VAL A 352 -5.45 2.91 25.93
C VAL A 352 -5.09 3.79 24.73
N LEU A 353 -6.01 3.91 23.77
CA LEU A 353 -5.82 4.73 22.59
C LEU A 353 -5.65 6.23 22.94
N LEU A 354 -6.46 6.75 23.86
CA LEU A 354 -6.33 8.13 24.33
C LEU A 354 -5.00 8.37 25.06
N THR A 355 -4.56 7.43 25.90
CA THR A 355 -3.26 7.52 26.57
C THR A 355 -2.14 7.61 25.53
N GLN A 356 -2.19 6.75 24.51
CA GLN A 356 -1.21 6.78 23.42
C GLN A 356 -1.24 8.11 22.66
N ALA A 357 -2.42 8.64 22.35
CA ALA A 357 -2.55 9.92 21.67
C ALA A 357 -2.04 11.09 22.54
N TYR A 358 -2.22 11.05 23.87
CA TYR A 358 -1.72 12.09 24.79
C TYR A 358 -0.20 12.09 24.91
N ASN A 359 0.45 10.93 24.71
CA ASN A 359 1.92 10.85 24.63
C ASN A 359 2.52 11.64 23.46
N LEU A 360 1.70 12.09 22.50
CA LEU A 360 2.16 12.99 21.44
C LEU A 360 2.55 14.38 21.97
N GLY A 361 2.12 14.78 23.17
CA GLY A 361 2.36 16.11 23.73
C GLY A 361 1.49 17.22 23.12
N LEU A 362 0.40 16.84 22.44
CA LEU A 362 -0.57 17.78 21.86
C LEU A 362 -1.68 18.13 22.89
N ASN A 363 -2.56 19.07 22.54
CA ASN A 363 -3.69 19.43 23.39
C ASN A 363 -4.66 18.23 23.55
N ALA A 364 -4.75 17.70 24.77
CA ALA A 364 -5.55 16.53 25.09
C ALA A 364 -7.06 16.72 24.84
N GLY A 365 -7.58 17.92 25.08
CA GLY A 365 -8.98 18.26 24.82
C GLY A 365 -9.30 18.24 23.32
N GLU A 366 -8.40 18.78 22.51
CA GLU A 366 -8.52 18.76 21.05
C GLU A 366 -8.42 17.35 20.47
N ILE A 367 -7.44 16.53 20.91
CA ILE A 367 -7.35 15.11 20.53
C ILE A 367 -8.69 14.41 20.82
N ARG A 368 -9.17 14.53 22.07
CA ARG A 368 -10.39 13.88 22.50
C ARG A 368 -11.59 14.30 21.66
N SER A 369 -11.71 15.60 21.34
CA SER A 369 -12.79 16.11 20.49
C SER A 369 -12.77 15.50 19.09
N ASN A 370 -11.58 15.36 18.47
CA ASN A 370 -11.47 14.75 17.13
C ASN A 370 -11.82 13.25 17.16
N PHE A 371 -11.37 12.52 18.19
CA PHE A 371 -11.66 11.08 18.34
C PHE A 371 -13.15 10.83 18.60
N ILE A 372 -13.78 11.69 19.42
CA ILE A 372 -15.23 11.70 19.62
C ILE A 372 -15.95 12.02 18.30
N GLY A 373 -15.43 12.94 17.49
CA GLY A 373 -15.97 13.26 16.17
C GLY A 373 -16.10 12.02 15.28
N VAL A 374 -15.03 11.24 15.16
CA VAL A 374 -15.05 9.98 14.40
C VAL A 374 -16.01 8.97 15.04
N SER A 375 -15.94 8.77 16.36
CA SER A 375 -16.81 7.82 17.07
C SER A 375 -18.29 8.18 16.89
N ASN A 376 -18.61 9.46 16.88
CA ASN A 376 -19.97 9.96 16.73
C ASN A 376 -20.56 9.61 15.35
N ALA A 377 -19.73 9.61 14.30
CA ALA A 377 -20.14 9.21 12.95
C ALA A 377 -20.62 7.74 12.88
N PHE A 378 -20.25 6.90 13.86
CA PHE A 378 -20.63 5.49 13.94
C PHE A 378 -21.49 5.16 15.17
N THR A 379 -22.03 6.17 15.88
CA THR A 379 -22.80 6.01 17.13
C THR A 379 -23.90 4.96 17.03
N GLN A 380 -24.60 4.90 15.89
CA GLN A 380 -25.71 3.96 15.71
C GLN A 380 -25.23 2.51 15.75
N TYR A 381 -24.09 2.22 15.11
CA TYR A 381 -23.47 0.89 15.16
C TYR A 381 -22.99 0.55 16.57
N HIS A 382 -22.40 1.51 17.29
CA HIS A 382 -21.97 1.32 18.68
C HIS A 382 -23.14 0.96 19.61
N LYS A 383 -24.26 1.69 19.49
CA LYS A 383 -25.47 1.43 20.27
C LYS A 383 -26.05 0.04 19.99
N LEU A 384 -26.11 -0.35 18.72
CA LEU A 384 -26.62 -1.68 18.32
C LEU A 384 -25.79 -2.82 18.93
N VAL A 385 -24.46 -2.68 18.94
CA VAL A 385 -23.59 -3.68 19.56
C VAL A 385 -23.71 -3.67 21.08
N ASN A 386 -23.61 -2.49 21.71
CA ASN A 386 -23.60 -2.35 23.18
C ASN A 386 -24.89 -2.80 23.85
N LYS A 387 -26.06 -2.58 23.22
CA LYS A 387 -27.34 -3.09 23.74
C LYS A 387 -27.39 -4.62 23.82
N ASN A 388 -26.57 -5.30 23.03
CA ASN A 388 -26.53 -6.77 22.99
C ASN A 388 -25.39 -7.37 23.82
N THR A 389 -24.41 -6.57 24.25
CA THR A 389 -23.32 -7.01 25.12
C THR A 389 -23.72 -6.91 26.59
N LEU A 390 -23.54 -7.99 27.37
CA LEU A 390 -23.81 -8.01 28.82
C LEU A 390 -22.80 -7.20 29.66
N LEU A 391 -21.76 -6.65 29.03
CA LEU A 391 -20.64 -5.98 29.67
C LEU A 391 -20.57 -4.52 29.19
N SER A 392 -21.35 -3.65 29.84
CA SER A 392 -21.15 -2.20 29.74
C SER A 392 -19.94 -1.79 30.58
N VAL A 393 -18.74 -1.90 30.00
CA VAL A 393 -17.54 -1.38 30.64
C VAL A 393 -17.42 0.12 30.32
N GLY A 394 -17.58 0.96 31.34
CA GLY A 394 -17.04 2.33 31.34
C GLY A 394 -18.02 3.48 31.04
N ASN A 395 -19.09 3.61 31.83
CA ASN A 395 -19.75 4.84 32.30
C ASN A 395 -21.21 4.52 32.59
N ILE A 396 -21.47 3.97 33.77
CA ILE A 396 -22.82 3.80 34.28
C ILE A 396 -23.25 5.17 34.81
N GLU A 397 -24.08 5.89 34.04
CA GLU A 397 -25.04 6.80 34.66
C GLU A 397 -26.02 5.93 35.45
N VAL A 398 -25.77 5.84 36.76
CA VAL A 398 -26.63 5.11 37.70
C VAL A 398 -27.97 5.86 37.74
N GLY A 399 -29.00 5.32 37.10
CA GLY A 399 -30.36 5.85 37.25
C GLY A 399 -31.32 5.81 36.05
N LYS A 400 -30.97 5.25 34.88
CA LYS A 400 -31.96 5.03 33.81
C LYS A 400 -32.30 3.55 33.64
N GLY A 401 -33.58 3.27 33.80
CA GLY A 401 -34.18 1.94 33.81
C GLY A 401 -33.87 1.12 32.58
N THR A 402 -33.61 -0.16 32.87
CA THR A 402 -33.48 -1.28 31.96
C THR A 402 -34.79 -1.57 31.23
N ASP A 403 -34.97 -0.95 30.07
CA ASP A 403 -35.90 -1.41 29.01
C ASP A 403 -35.18 -1.35 27.65
N ASP A 404 -33.89 -1.75 27.64
CA ASP A 404 -33.13 -1.84 26.40
C ASP A 404 -33.50 -3.13 25.65
N GLU A 405 -34.55 -3.06 24.82
CA GLU A 405 -34.84 -4.11 23.84
C GLU A 405 -33.57 -4.45 23.04
N LYS A 406 -33.14 -5.72 23.13
CA LYS A 406 -32.03 -6.27 22.33
C LYS A 406 -32.49 -6.44 20.90
N ILE A 407 -32.48 -5.34 20.14
CA ILE A 407 -33.10 -5.30 18.82
C ILE A 407 -32.56 -6.37 17.86
N LEU A 408 -31.27 -6.72 17.92
CA LEU A 408 -30.76 -7.80 17.05
C LEU A 408 -31.25 -9.18 17.50
N ASP A 409 -31.43 -9.44 18.81
CA ASP A 409 -32.01 -10.70 19.29
C ASP A 409 -33.49 -10.82 18.86
N ILE A 410 -34.22 -9.70 18.87
CA ILE A 410 -35.60 -9.60 18.35
C ILE A 410 -35.64 -9.88 16.85
N LEU A 411 -34.70 -9.30 16.08
CA LEU A 411 -34.60 -9.54 14.65
C LEU A 411 -34.23 -10.99 14.35
N ASN A 412 -33.27 -11.57 15.07
CA ASN A 412 -32.90 -12.99 14.94
C ASN A 412 -34.11 -13.92 15.16
N THR A 413 -34.91 -13.63 16.19
CA THR A 413 -36.17 -14.36 16.48
C THR A 413 -37.19 -14.17 15.36
N SER A 414 -37.34 -12.94 14.85
CA SER A 414 -38.25 -12.61 13.76
C SER A 414 -37.87 -13.33 12.46
N ILE A 415 -36.57 -13.39 12.14
CA ILE A 415 -36.03 -14.12 10.98
C ILE A 415 -36.28 -15.62 11.12
N THR A 416 -36.11 -16.18 12.33
CA THR A 416 -36.44 -17.59 12.62
C THR A 416 -37.91 -17.87 12.33
N ASN A 417 -38.81 -17.02 12.82
CA ASN A 417 -40.26 -17.17 12.62
C ASN A 417 -40.65 -17.05 11.13
N MET A 418 -40.04 -16.13 10.38
CA MET A 418 -40.22 -16.03 8.93
C MET A 418 -39.76 -17.30 8.22
N SER A 419 -38.58 -17.83 8.55
CA SER A 419 -38.05 -19.07 7.97
C SER A 419 -39.01 -20.24 8.22
N ASN A 420 -39.47 -20.41 9.46
CA ASN A 420 -40.45 -21.44 9.81
C ASN A 420 -41.75 -21.29 9.02
N LYS A 421 -42.27 -20.06 8.87
CA LYS A 421 -43.47 -19.79 8.08
C LYS A 421 -43.32 -20.16 6.60
N ILE A 422 -42.17 -19.91 5.99
CA ILE A 422 -41.88 -20.28 4.60
C ILE A 422 -41.83 -21.81 4.45
N ILE A 423 -41.20 -22.50 5.41
CA ILE A 423 -41.13 -23.96 5.45
C ILE A 423 -42.54 -24.54 5.58
N ASP A 424 -43.31 -24.11 6.58
CA ASP A 424 -44.67 -24.57 6.85
C ASP A 424 -45.61 -24.33 5.68
N PHE A 425 -45.57 -23.15 5.05
CA PHE A 425 -46.38 -22.85 3.87
C PHE A 425 -46.12 -23.83 2.71
N SER A 426 -44.88 -24.30 2.60
CA SER A 426 -44.45 -25.20 1.54
C SER A 426 -44.71 -26.67 1.83
N SER A 427 -44.68 -27.09 3.10
CA SER A 427 -44.85 -28.49 3.52
C SER A 427 -46.28 -28.83 3.93
N ASN A 428 -47.08 -27.83 4.33
CA ASN A 428 -48.43 -28.06 4.83
C ASN A 428 -49.41 -28.33 3.69
N ASN A 429 -49.83 -29.59 3.56
CA ASN A 429 -50.81 -30.05 2.58
C ASN A 429 -52.27 -29.84 3.02
N ASN A 430 -52.51 -29.35 4.24
CA ASN A 430 -53.87 -29.18 4.77
C ASN A 430 -54.54 -27.87 4.35
N GLN A 431 -53.79 -26.93 3.75
CA GLN A 431 -54.33 -25.69 3.20
C GLN A 431 -54.65 -25.87 1.71
N SER A 432 -55.82 -25.38 1.30
CA SER A 432 -56.22 -25.41 -0.11
C SER A 432 -55.32 -24.50 -0.96
N ALA A 433 -55.24 -24.76 -2.27
CA ALA A 433 -54.50 -23.90 -3.19
C ALA A 433 -55.03 -22.46 -3.17
N GLU A 434 -56.34 -22.28 -3.02
CA GLU A 434 -57.01 -20.97 -2.93
C GLU A 434 -56.61 -20.22 -1.66
N GLU A 435 -56.53 -20.89 -0.52
CA GLU A 435 -56.07 -20.31 0.75
C GLU A 435 -54.61 -19.88 0.66
N LYS A 436 -53.76 -20.70 0.04
CA LYS A 436 -52.33 -20.38 -0.17
C LYS A 436 -52.14 -19.19 -1.10
N ILE A 437 -52.90 -19.11 -2.19
CA ILE A 437 -52.88 -17.98 -3.12
C ILE A 437 -53.41 -16.72 -2.43
N SER A 438 -54.52 -16.81 -1.69
CA SER A 438 -55.09 -15.70 -0.93
C SER A 438 -54.08 -15.11 0.06
N TYR A 439 -53.38 -15.96 0.82
CA TYR A 439 -52.33 -15.54 1.74
C TYR A 439 -51.13 -14.89 1.03
N ALA A 440 -50.67 -15.47 -0.08
CA ALA A 440 -49.55 -14.92 -0.87
C ALA A 440 -49.86 -13.52 -1.43
N LEU A 441 -51.12 -13.28 -1.83
CA LEU A 441 -51.62 -11.99 -2.31
C LEU A 441 -51.93 -10.99 -1.18
N GLY A 442 -51.70 -11.36 0.08
CA GLY A 442 -51.87 -10.47 1.24
C GLY A 442 -53.23 -10.57 1.93
N GLY A 443 -54.11 -11.47 1.50
CA GLY A 443 -55.30 -11.83 2.27
C GLY A 443 -54.93 -12.49 3.60
N ASN A 444 -55.67 -12.20 4.66
CA ASN A 444 -55.54 -12.88 5.97
C ASN A 444 -54.18 -12.75 6.69
N LYS A 445 -53.39 -11.70 6.43
CA LYS A 445 -52.21 -11.37 7.26
C LYS A 445 -52.65 -10.47 8.43
N ASP A 446 -52.59 -11.00 9.65
CA ASP A 446 -52.83 -10.21 10.85
C ASP A 446 -51.54 -9.57 11.40
N ALA A 447 -51.65 -8.80 12.48
CA ALA A 447 -50.51 -8.12 13.10
C ALA A 447 -49.45 -9.08 13.71
N ASN A 448 -49.79 -10.35 13.91
CA ASN A 448 -48.91 -11.38 14.45
C ASN A 448 -48.23 -12.22 13.34
N ASP A 449 -48.56 -11.96 12.07
CA ASP A 449 -47.92 -12.64 10.94
C ASP A 449 -46.40 -12.42 10.96
N PRO A 450 -45.56 -13.46 10.80
CA PRO A 450 -44.11 -13.33 10.90
C PRO A 450 -43.48 -12.28 9.97
N PHE A 451 -44.03 -12.06 8.78
CA PHE A 451 -43.54 -11.03 7.86
C PHE A 451 -43.94 -9.62 8.31
N ALA A 452 -45.15 -9.45 8.85
CA ALA A 452 -45.63 -8.18 9.41
C ALA A 452 -44.84 -7.81 10.68
N VAL A 453 -44.61 -8.78 11.57
CA VAL A 453 -43.80 -8.61 12.79
C VAL A 453 -42.36 -8.24 12.44
N PHE A 454 -41.73 -8.92 11.48
CA PHE A 454 -40.39 -8.55 11.02
C PHE A 454 -40.35 -7.15 10.44
N GLN A 455 -41.33 -6.77 9.61
CA GLN A 455 -41.42 -5.42 9.05
C GLN A 455 -41.61 -4.34 10.12
N MET A 456 -42.32 -4.65 11.22
CA MET A 456 -42.42 -3.75 12.36
C MET A 456 -41.10 -3.64 13.13
N ASN A 457 -40.43 -4.77 13.36
CA ASN A 457 -39.18 -4.82 14.13
C ASN A 457 -38.00 -4.19 13.39
N ILE A 458 -37.89 -4.37 12.07
CA ILE A 458 -36.80 -3.77 11.29
C ILE A 458 -36.85 -2.24 11.28
N LYS A 459 -38.05 -1.64 11.42
CA LYS A 459 -38.22 -0.19 11.55
C LYS A 459 -37.68 0.38 12.86
N LYS A 460 -37.36 -0.47 13.84
CA LYS A 460 -36.69 -0.06 15.09
C LYS A 460 -35.18 0.05 14.94
N LEU A 461 -34.60 -0.36 13.79
CA LEU A 461 -33.21 -0.08 13.48
C LEU A 461 -33.01 1.44 13.28
N PRO A 462 -31.88 2.00 13.77
CA PRO A 462 -31.60 3.43 13.75
C PRO A 462 -31.33 4.01 12.36
#